data_AF-A0A329KTC7-F1
#
_entry.id   AF-A0A329KTC7-F1
#
_cell.length_a   1.000
_cell.length_b   1.000
_cell.length_c   1.000
_cell.angle_alpha   90.00
_cell.angle_beta   90.00
_cell.angle_gamma   90.00
#
_symmetry.space_group_name_H-M   'P 1'
#
loop_
_entity.id
_entity.type
_entity.pdbx_description
1 polymer ?
#
loop_
_entity_poly.entity_id
_entity_poly.type
_entity_poly.pdbx_seq_one_letter_code
_entity_poly.pdbx_strand_id
1 'polypeptide(L)' 'YPAQLTDITDALIFTAGGDGASIRLVVRPSGTEPKLKCYLEIRCAVDDDLSASRRRARALRERLVAAVQSW' A
#
# COMPACT_ATOMS: atom_id res chain seq x y z
N TYR A 1 10.84 -2.93 13.89
CA TYR A 1 11.11 -3.25 12.47
C TYR A 1 12.24 -2.35 12.00
N PRO A 2 13.35 -2.90 11.48
CA PRO A 2 14.44 -2.07 10.96
C PRO A 2 13.96 -1.28 9.73
N ALA A 3 14.25 0.02 9.71
CA ALA A 3 14.00 0.88 8.57
C ALA A 3 15.33 1.20 7.86
N GLN A 4 15.31 1.32 6.55
CA GLN A 4 16.45 1.76 5.75
C GLN A 4 16.22 3.21 5.31
N LEU A 5 17.23 4.05 5.51
CA LEU A 5 17.23 5.42 5.00
C LEU A 5 17.84 5.42 3.60
N THR A 6 17.20 6.16 2.69
CA THR A 6 17.64 6.36 1.31
C THR A 6 17.52 7.84 0.96
N ASP A 7 18.29 8.32 0.00
CA ASP A 7 18.31 9.72 -0.46
C ASP A 7 17.28 10.03 -1.57
N ILE A 8 16.31 9.14 -1.79
CA ILE A 8 15.38 9.23 -2.92
C ILE A 8 14.28 10.28 -2.73
N THR A 9 13.74 10.47 -1.51
CA THR A 9 12.68 11.44 -1.19
C THR A 9 12.34 11.47 0.31
N ASP A 10 11.67 12.54 0.75
CA ASP A 10 11.03 12.62 2.08
C ASP A 10 9.73 11.81 2.12
N ALA A 11 9.86 10.49 2.25
CA ALA A 11 8.71 9.60 2.41
C ALA A 11 8.99 8.42 3.32
N LEU A 12 7.95 7.97 4.01
CA LEU A 12 7.91 6.67 4.63
C LEU A 12 7.35 5.67 3.61
N ILE A 13 8.11 4.60 3.36
CA ILE A 13 7.74 3.54 2.43
C ILE A 13 7.60 2.25 3.22
N PHE A 14 6.38 1.72 3.23
CA PHE A 14 6.07 0.43 3.82
C PHE A 14 5.83 -0.58 2.71
N THR A 15 6.48 -1.73 2.81
CA THR A 15 6.26 -2.87 1.92
C THR A 15 5.85 -4.07 2.75
N ALA A 16 4.90 -4.84 2.22
CA ALA A 16 4.50 -6.12 2.78
C ALA A 16 4.20 -7.09 1.64
N GLY A 17 4.37 -8.39 1.87
CA GLY A 17 4.09 -9.41 0.88
C GLY A 17 3.81 -10.76 1.51
N GLY A 18 3.02 -11.57 0.82
CA GLY A 18 2.59 -12.90 1.26
C GLY A 18 1.41 -13.39 0.40
N ASP A 19 1.24 -14.70 0.30
CA ASP A 19 0.10 -15.34 -0.36
C ASP A 19 -0.19 -14.83 -1.78
N GLY A 20 0.86 -14.65 -2.58
CA GLY A 20 0.73 -14.15 -3.95
C GLY A 20 0.30 -12.67 -4.05
N ALA A 21 0.35 -11.91 -2.96
CA ALA A 21 0.08 -10.47 -2.95
C ALA A 21 1.29 -9.67 -2.45
N SER A 22 1.42 -8.45 -2.95
CA SER A 22 2.37 -7.45 -2.46
C SER A 22 1.67 -6.11 -2.27
N ILE A 23 2.03 -5.42 -1.20
CA ILE A 23 1.49 -4.11 -0.82
C ILE A 23 2.64 -3.12 -0.76
N ARG A 24 2.39 -1.91 -1.25
CA ARG A 24 3.27 -0.74 -1.06
C ARG A 24 2.43 0.44 -0.59
N LEU A 25 2.79 1.00 0.56
CA LEU A 25 2.21 2.24 1.09
C LEU A 25 3.31 3.30 1.15
N VAL A 26 3.05 4.45 0.55
CA VAL A 26 3.94 5.60 0.59
C VAL A 26 3.23 6.75 1.28
N VAL A 27 3.82 7.27 2.34
CA VAL A 27 3.32 8.44 3.08
C VAL A 27 4.36 9.54 2.97
N ARG A 28 3.94 10.72 2.51
CA ARG A 28 4.84 11.87 2.37
C ARG A 28 4.17 13.20 2.72
N PRO A 29 4.93 14.21 3.16
CA PRO A 29 4.46 15.59 3.17
C PRO A 29 4.07 16.06 1.75
N SER A 30 3.03 16.91 1.67
CA SER A 30 2.53 17.38 0.37
C SER A 30 3.46 18.35 -0.35
N GLY A 31 4.31 19.06 0.41
CA GLY A 31 5.25 20.08 -0.05
C GLY A 31 4.68 21.51 -0.08
N THR A 32 3.38 21.68 -0.28
CA THR A 32 2.75 23.00 -0.47
C THR A 32 1.68 23.36 0.57
N GLU A 33 1.13 22.35 1.26
CA GLU A 33 0.06 22.50 2.24
C GLU A 33 0.33 21.63 3.47
N PRO A 34 -0.25 21.96 4.66
CA PRO A 34 -0.09 21.19 5.88
C PRO A 34 -0.94 19.89 5.85
N LYS A 35 -0.64 19.02 4.87
CA LYS A 35 -1.31 17.73 4.67
C LYS A 35 -0.32 16.65 4.27
N LEU A 36 -0.68 15.41 4.58
CA LEU A 36 0.00 14.21 4.11
C LEU A 36 -0.66 13.68 2.83
N LYS A 37 0.16 13.20 1.90
CA LYS A 37 -0.28 12.43 0.74
C LYS A 37 0.05 10.95 0.99
N CYS A 38 -0.98 10.11 0.90
CA CYS A 38 -0.87 8.66 1.10
C CYS A 38 -1.21 7.94 -0.20
N TYR A 39 -0.29 7.11 -0.70
CA TYR A 39 -0.46 6.31 -1.90
C TYR A 39 -0.43 4.83 -1.53
N LEU A 40 -1.48 4.09 -1.90
CA LEU A 40 -1.59 2.66 -1.65
C LEU A 40 -1.61 1.90 -2.97
N GLU A 41 -0.70 0.96 -3.12
CA GLU A 41 -0.65 0.01 -4.22
C GLU A 41 -0.79 -1.41 -3.69
N ILE A 42 -1.61 -2.20 -4.37
CA ILE A 42 -1.82 -3.62 -4.09
C ILE A 42 -1.69 -4.37 -5.40
N ARG A 43 -0.80 -5.35 -5.42
CA ARG A 43 -0.64 -6.28 -6.53
C ARG A 43 -1.00 -7.66 -6.04
N CYS A 44 -1.75 -8.40 -6.84
CA CYS A 44 -2.05 -9.81 -6.62
C CYS A 44 -1.64 -10.59 -7.86
N ALA A 45 -1.06 -11.76 -7.65
CA ALA A 45 -0.87 -12.75 -8.71
C ALA A 45 -2.24 -13.04 -9.35
N VAL A 46 -2.21 -13.12 -10.68
CA VAL A 46 -3.39 -13.45 -11.47
C VAL A 46 -3.40 -14.96 -11.63
N ASP A 47 -4.50 -15.58 -11.20
CA ASP A 47 -4.78 -16.99 -11.46
C ASP A 47 -5.72 -17.11 -12.67
N ASP A 48 -6.03 -18.34 -13.10
CA ASP A 48 -6.93 -18.60 -14.25
C ASP A 48 -8.32 -17.97 -14.11
N ASP A 49 -8.76 -17.67 -12.87
CA ASP A 49 -9.94 -16.84 -12.60
C ASP A 49 -9.53 -15.38 -12.31
N LEU A 50 -9.56 -14.55 -13.36
CA LEU A 50 -9.34 -13.11 -13.27
C LEU A 50 -10.37 -12.41 -12.37
N SER A 51 -11.61 -12.87 -12.35
CA SER A 51 -12.68 -12.26 -11.54
C SER A 51 -12.44 -12.52 -10.06
N ALA A 52 -12.03 -13.73 -9.68
CA ALA A 52 -11.59 -14.04 -8.32
C ALA A 52 -10.37 -13.21 -7.94
N SER A 53 -9.37 -13.11 -8.82
CA SER A 53 -8.17 -12.32 -8.59
C SER A 53 -8.49 -10.84 -8.32
N ARG A 54 -9.43 -10.24 -9.08
CA ARG A 54 -9.93 -8.87 -8.85
C ARG A 54 -10.67 -8.71 -7.53
N ARG A 55 -11.55 -9.67 -7.16
CA ARG A 55 -12.26 -9.66 -5.87
C ARG A 55 -11.27 -9.70 -4.70
N ARG A 56 -10.25 -10.56 -4.79
CA ARG A 56 -9.18 -10.68 -3.79
C ARG A 56 -8.42 -9.37 -3.61
N ALA A 57 -7.97 -8.76 -4.70
CA ALA A 57 -7.27 -7.47 -4.66
C ALA A 57 -8.13 -6.36 -4.04
N ARG A 58 -9.42 -6.31 -4.39
CA ARG A 58 -10.37 -5.34 -3.82
C ARG A 58 -10.59 -5.54 -2.33
N ALA A 59 -10.78 -6.77 -1.88
CA ALA A 59 -10.97 -7.08 -0.47
C ALA A 59 -9.73 -6.74 0.37
N LEU A 60 -8.52 -6.98 -0.15
CA LEU A 60 -7.28 -6.59 0.50
C LEU A 60 -7.17 -5.06 0.60
N ARG A 61 -7.55 -4.33 -0.46
CA ARG A 61 -7.60 -2.87 -0.46
C ARG A 61 -8.53 -2.31 0.59
N GLU A 62 -9.74 -2.84 0.65
CA GLU A 62 -10.77 -2.38 1.59
C GLU A 62 -10.34 -2.60 3.04
N ARG A 63 -9.75 -3.76 3.37
CA ARG A 63 -9.18 -4.03 4.71
C ARG A 63 -8.08 -3.05 5.09
N LEU A 64 -7.15 -2.76 4.18
CA LEU A 64 -6.04 -1.85 4.47
C LEU A 64 -6.53 -0.41 4.65
N VAL A 65 -7.45 0.05 3.79
CA VAL A 65 -8.05 1.39 3.92
C VAL A 65 -8.78 1.50 5.26
N ALA A 66 -9.58 0.49 5.63
CA ALA A 66 -10.29 0.50 6.91
C ALA A 66 -9.34 0.55 8.11
N ALA A 67 -8.26 -0.23 8.09
CA ALA A 67 -7.26 -0.22 9.16
C ALA A 67 -6.56 1.13 9.31
N VAL A 68 -6.23 1.79 8.19
CA VAL A 68 -5.62 3.13 8.21
C VAL A 68 -6.59 4.20 8.70
N GLN A 69 -7.88 4.07 8.39
CA GLN A 69 -8.91 5.02 8.83
C GLN A 69 -9.27 4.90 10.31
N SER A 70 -8.98 3.75 10.93
CA SER A 70 -9.27 3.50 12.34
C SER A 70 -8.09 3.79 13.29
N TRP A 71 -7.02 4.40 12.78
CA TRP A 71 -5.85 4.87 13.55
C TRP A 71 -5.97 6.36 13.83
#